data_AF-A0A1H5XC23-F1
#
_entry.id   AF-A0A1H5XC23-F1
#
_cell.length_a   1.000
_cell.length_b   1.000
_cell.length_c   1.000
_cell.angle_alpha   90.00
_cell.angle_beta   90.00
_cell.angle_gamma   90.00
#
_symmetry.space_group_name_H-M   'P 1'
#
loop_
_entity.id
_entity.type
_entity.pdbx_description
1 polymer ?
#
loop_
_entity_poly.entity_id
_entity_poly.type
_entity_poly.pdbx_seq_one_letter_code
_entity_poly.pdbx_strand_id
1 'polypeptide(L)'
;MIAKDQNTALLTVGNSALKNSDWTDYANYCFDREKGLRKEAFKHLDKFLKSTENWSLDKKIDFVKFLFPFFENVKDADYGAFPQPLSDKLVKPTLTTWCDTEQIDNNPFRWLGKYYRSEEHLFRALEINPTDDLARQTILGWWTYNIYYSVHHLPEGYIGEPFDDIKLGEKIKEQIRQLTTLELREYWTKELEEDLELVRNYIDWKTSGHPDFEKWGQENKRQTGYGLTRTYYYEK
;
A
#
# COMPACT_ATOMS: atom_id res chain seq x y z
N MET A 1 -0.53 1.52 -24.41
CA MET A 1 -1.29 2.78 -24.27
C MET A 1 -1.38 3.07 -22.78
N ILE A 2 -1.06 4.27 -22.32
CA ILE A 2 -1.14 4.63 -20.89
C ILE A 2 -2.62 4.79 -20.53
N ALA A 3 -3.02 4.37 -19.33
CA ALA A 3 -4.42 4.49 -18.90
C ALA A 3 -4.82 5.97 -18.76
N LYS A 4 -6.12 6.28 -18.93
CA LYS A 4 -6.64 7.66 -18.84
C LYS A 4 -6.31 8.32 -17.50
N ASP A 5 -6.39 7.56 -16.41
CA ASP A 5 -6.12 8.03 -15.05
C ASP A 5 -4.63 8.33 -14.87
N GLN A 6 -3.74 7.46 -15.36
CA GLN A 6 -2.29 7.70 -15.40
C GLN A 6 -1.91 8.96 -16.19
N ASN A 7 -2.54 9.21 -17.35
CA ASN A 7 -2.32 10.46 -18.10
C ASN A 7 -2.75 11.69 -17.29
N THR A 8 -3.91 11.62 -16.64
CA THR A 8 -4.43 12.70 -15.79
C THR A 8 -3.49 12.97 -14.61
N ALA A 9 -2.96 11.93 -13.99
CA ALA A 9 -2.01 12.05 -12.90
C ALA A 9 -0.69 12.70 -13.35
N LEU A 10 -0.12 12.25 -14.48
CA LEU A 10 1.08 12.84 -15.06
C LEU A 10 0.93 14.34 -15.35
N LEU A 11 -0.19 14.76 -15.93
CA LEU A 11 -0.45 16.19 -16.17
C LEU A 11 -0.59 16.97 -14.88
N THR A 12 -1.32 16.44 -13.89
CA THR A 12 -1.51 17.08 -12.58
C THR A 12 -0.18 17.29 -11.87
N VAL A 13 0.67 16.25 -11.83
CA VAL A 13 1.99 16.33 -11.20
C VAL A 13 2.91 17.26 -11.98
N GLY A 14 2.97 17.16 -13.31
CA GLY A 14 3.81 17.99 -14.16
C GLY A 14 3.48 19.48 -14.05
N ASN A 15 2.19 19.85 -14.12
CA ASN A 15 1.74 21.23 -13.95
C ASN A 15 2.07 21.80 -12.57
N SER A 16 2.01 20.95 -11.53
CA SER A 16 2.36 21.37 -10.17
C SER A 16 3.87 21.55 -10.01
N ALA A 17 4.67 20.68 -10.63
CA ALA A 17 6.13 20.75 -10.62
C ALA A 17 6.67 22.02 -11.30
N LEU A 18 6.02 22.49 -12.38
CA LEU A 18 6.40 23.73 -13.09
C LEU A 18 6.40 24.99 -12.22
N LYS A 19 5.72 24.98 -11.07
CA LYS A 19 5.71 26.11 -10.13
C LYS A 19 7.07 26.34 -9.46
N ASN A 20 7.97 25.36 -9.52
CA ASN A 20 9.33 25.45 -9.03
C ASN A 20 10.32 25.28 -10.19
N SER A 21 11.14 26.30 -10.44
CA SER A 21 12.11 26.31 -11.53
C SER A 21 13.12 25.16 -11.44
N ASP A 22 13.48 24.73 -10.23
CA ASP A 22 14.42 23.64 -9.98
C ASP A 22 13.84 22.28 -10.43
N TRP A 23 12.52 22.18 -10.65
CA TRP A 23 11.81 20.94 -11.00
C TRP A 23 11.33 20.89 -12.45
N THR A 24 11.73 21.86 -13.27
CA THR A 24 11.30 22.00 -14.67
C THR A 24 11.57 20.73 -15.50
N ASP A 25 12.73 20.11 -15.35
CA ASP A 25 13.04 18.87 -16.07
C ASP A 25 12.18 17.68 -15.59
N TYR A 26 11.79 17.63 -14.31
CA TYR A 26 10.83 16.63 -13.83
C TYR A 26 9.42 16.86 -14.39
N ALA A 27 8.98 18.12 -14.49
CA ALA A 27 7.71 18.45 -15.14
C ALA A 27 7.70 18.01 -16.62
N ASN A 28 8.78 18.26 -17.36
CA ASN A 28 8.92 17.84 -18.75
C ASN A 28 8.95 16.31 -18.89
N TYR A 29 9.57 15.59 -17.95
CA TYR A 29 9.43 14.13 -17.87
C TYR A 29 7.95 13.73 -17.81
N CYS A 30 7.15 14.36 -16.94
CA CYS A 30 5.74 14.01 -16.79
C CYS A 30 4.94 14.27 -18.08
N PHE A 31 5.14 15.42 -18.73
CA PHE A 31 4.44 15.76 -19.98
C PHE A 31 4.80 14.83 -21.14
N ASP A 32 6.07 14.49 -21.29
CA ASP A 32 6.49 13.58 -22.35
C ASP A 32 6.08 12.13 -22.07
N ARG A 33 6.02 11.72 -20.80
CA ARG A 33 5.45 10.41 -20.43
C ARG A 33 3.99 10.34 -20.83
N GLU A 34 3.20 11.38 -20.55
CA GLU A 34 1.77 11.42 -20.86
C GLU A 34 1.53 11.29 -22.36
N LYS A 35 2.32 11.98 -23.19
CA LYS A 35 2.29 11.88 -24.66
C LYS A 35 2.79 10.54 -25.21
N GLY A 36 3.24 9.62 -24.36
CA GLY A 36 3.83 8.35 -24.76
C GLY A 36 5.26 8.45 -25.29
N LEU A 37 5.91 9.62 -25.17
CA LEU A 37 7.28 9.88 -25.62
C LEU A 37 8.30 9.37 -24.60
N ARG A 38 8.30 8.06 -24.32
CA ARG A 38 9.10 7.46 -23.25
C ARG A 38 10.60 7.79 -23.34
N LYS A 39 11.20 7.75 -24.53
CA LYS A 39 12.64 8.02 -24.69
C LYS A 39 12.98 9.47 -24.32
N GLU A 40 12.21 10.44 -24.79
CA GLU A 40 12.43 11.86 -24.51
C GLU A 40 12.16 12.18 -23.04
N ALA A 41 11.08 11.64 -22.48
CA ALA A 41 10.78 11.78 -21.07
C ALA A 41 11.97 11.35 -20.19
N PHE A 42 12.56 10.19 -20.45
CA PHE A 42 13.68 9.71 -19.64
C PHE A 42 14.95 10.56 -19.80
N LYS A 43 15.16 11.26 -20.93
CA LYS A 43 16.24 12.26 -21.02
C LYS A 43 16.01 13.43 -20.07
N HIS A 44 14.78 13.91 -19.96
CA HIS A 44 14.41 14.93 -18.98
C HIS A 44 14.59 14.43 -17.54
N LEU A 45 14.16 13.20 -17.25
CA LEU A 45 14.38 12.59 -15.93
C LEU A 45 15.86 12.47 -15.58
N ASP A 46 16.70 12.01 -16.50
CA ASP A 46 18.14 11.89 -16.26
C ASP A 46 18.78 13.25 -16.00
N LYS A 47 18.35 14.29 -16.72
CA LYS A 47 18.82 15.66 -16.50
C LYS A 47 18.39 16.21 -15.14
N PHE A 48 17.14 15.95 -14.75
CA PHE A 48 16.63 16.29 -13.42
C PHE A 48 17.44 15.57 -12.32
N LEU A 49 17.63 14.27 -12.42
CA LEU A 49 18.35 13.50 -11.40
C LEU A 49 19.80 13.96 -11.23
N LYS A 50 20.51 14.25 -12.33
CA LYS A 50 21.85 14.85 -12.28
C LYS A 50 21.88 16.19 -11.56
N SER A 51 20.85 17.03 -11.72
CA SER A 51 20.82 18.33 -11.01
C SER A 51 20.64 18.14 -9.51
N THR A 52 19.89 17.10 -9.10
CA THR A 52 19.63 16.79 -7.69
C THR A 52 20.83 16.24 -6.94
N GLU A 53 21.87 15.76 -7.62
CA GLU A 53 23.10 15.27 -6.99
C GLU A 53 23.77 16.36 -6.12
N ASN A 54 23.66 17.62 -6.54
CA ASN A 54 24.23 18.77 -5.84
C ASN A 54 23.26 19.46 -4.86
N TRP A 55 22.05 18.91 -4.66
CA TRP A 55 21.09 19.48 -3.73
C TRP A 55 21.47 19.19 -2.27
N SER A 56 21.20 20.16 -1.39
CA SER A 56 21.15 19.90 0.05
C SER A 56 20.05 18.88 0.38
N LEU A 57 20.16 18.24 1.55
CA LEU A 57 19.13 17.33 2.03
C LEU A 57 17.75 18.02 2.09
N ASP A 58 17.68 19.25 2.60
CA ASP A 58 16.43 20.01 2.69
C ASP A 58 15.74 20.17 1.34
N LYS A 59 16.49 20.50 0.27
CA LYS A 59 15.92 20.59 -1.08
C LYS A 59 15.40 19.25 -1.60
N LYS A 60 16.05 18.14 -1.25
CA LYS A 60 15.58 16.81 -1.61
C LYS A 60 14.31 16.46 -0.82
N ILE A 61 14.27 16.79 0.47
CA ILE A 61 13.09 16.64 1.33
C ILE A 61 11.92 17.46 0.78
N ASP A 62 12.15 18.71 0.36
CA ASP A 62 11.11 19.55 -0.23
C ASP A 62 10.48 18.92 -1.47
N PHE A 63 11.30 18.32 -2.35
CA PHE A 63 10.80 17.60 -3.51
C PHE A 63 10.00 16.35 -3.14
N VAL A 64 10.45 15.58 -2.13
CA VAL A 64 9.71 14.43 -1.61
C VAL A 64 8.37 14.88 -1.00
N LYS A 65 8.36 15.93 -0.18
CA LYS A 65 7.14 16.52 0.41
C LYS A 65 6.17 17.06 -0.65
N PHE A 66 6.69 17.56 -1.76
CA PHE A 66 5.88 17.94 -2.91
C PHE A 66 5.23 16.73 -3.58
N LEU A 67 5.96 15.63 -3.74
CA LEU A 67 5.57 14.51 -4.58
C LEU A 67 4.54 13.57 -3.91
N PHE A 68 4.75 13.24 -2.64
CA PHE A 68 3.95 12.21 -1.95
C PHE A 68 2.46 12.54 -1.76
N PRO A 69 2.05 13.81 -1.54
CA PRO A 69 0.63 14.15 -1.52
C PRO A 69 -0.12 13.75 -2.79
N PHE A 70 0.55 13.73 -3.96
CA PHE A 70 -0.07 13.21 -5.19
C PHE A 70 -0.28 11.70 -5.10
N PHE A 71 0.68 10.94 -4.59
CA PHE A 71 0.55 9.48 -4.48
C PHE A 71 -0.52 9.04 -3.47
N GLU A 72 -0.87 9.92 -2.54
CA GLU A 72 -1.92 9.66 -1.54
C GLU A 72 -3.31 10.05 -2.04
N ASN A 73 -3.41 11.13 -2.83
CA ASN A 73 -4.69 11.76 -3.13
C ASN A 73 -5.08 11.72 -4.63
N VAL A 74 -4.15 11.36 -5.52
CA VAL A 74 -4.40 11.28 -6.96
C VAL A 74 -4.25 9.85 -7.42
N LYS A 75 -5.35 9.32 -7.96
CA LYS A 75 -5.40 7.96 -8.51
C LYS A 75 -4.30 7.77 -9.57
N ASP A 76 -3.60 6.64 -9.49
CA ASP A 76 -2.51 6.23 -10.37
C ASP A 76 -1.30 7.18 -10.43
N ALA A 77 -1.15 8.14 -9.50
CA ALA A 77 0.01 9.05 -9.51
C ALA A 77 1.33 8.35 -9.17
N ASP A 78 1.30 7.30 -8.36
CA ASP A 78 2.43 6.39 -8.14
C ASP A 78 2.73 5.52 -9.37
N TYR A 79 1.80 5.43 -10.33
CA TYR A 79 1.98 4.76 -11.61
C TYR A 79 2.30 5.76 -12.74
N GLY A 80 3.60 6.02 -12.92
CA GLY A 80 4.12 6.76 -14.07
C GLY A 80 4.87 8.03 -13.68
N ALA A 81 4.32 8.85 -12.78
CA ALA A 81 5.04 10.01 -12.25
C ALA A 81 6.19 9.58 -11.30
N PHE A 82 6.15 8.34 -10.81
CA PHE A 82 7.16 7.75 -9.94
C PHE A 82 7.91 6.58 -10.58
N PRO A 83 8.79 6.82 -11.57
CA PRO A 83 9.56 5.75 -12.19
C PRO A 83 10.69 5.26 -11.28
N GLN A 84 11.13 4.02 -11.51
CA GLN A 84 12.20 3.39 -10.72
C GLN A 84 13.46 4.24 -10.56
N PRO A 85 14.01 4.92 -11.59
CA PRO A 85 15.20 5.77 -11.39
C PRO A 85 14.97 6.94 -10.44
N LEU A 86 13.76 7.51 -10.38
CA LEU A 86 13.42 8.56 -9.42
C LEU A 86 13.36 8.00 -7.99
N SER A 87 12.76 6.82 -7.85
CA SER A 87 12.72 6.06 -6.60
C SER A 87 14.13 5.79 -6.07
N ASP A 88 14.98 5.15 -6.86
CA ASP A 88 16.29 4.66 -6.41
C ASP A 88 17.33 5.76 -6.21
N LYS A 89 17.35 6.76 -7.08
CA LYS A 89 18.43 7.77 -7.08
C LYS A 89 18.13 9.00 -6.22
N LEU A 90 16.86 9.28 -5.93
CA LEU A 90 16.47 10.47 -5.19
C LEU A 90 15.57 10.16 -4.01
N VAL A 91 14.41 9.53 -4.23
CA VAL A 91 13.38 9.43 -3.18
C VAL A 91 13.79 8.48 -2.06
N LYS A 92 14.19 7.24 -2.36
CA LYS A 92 14.59 6.26 -1.33
C LYS A 92 15.78 6.74 -0.51
N PRO A 93 16.89 7.23 -1.10
CA PRO A 93 18.01 7.75 -0.33
C PRO A 93 17.61 8.93 0.56
N THR A 94 16.79 9.84 0.05
CA THR A 94 16.32 11.01 0.81
C THR A 94 15.47 10.60 2.00
N LEU A 95 14.49 9.71 1.80
CA LEU A 95 13.66 9.20 2.89
C LEU A 95 14.49 8.48 3.95
N THR A 96 15.46 7.68 3.54
CA THR A 96 16.35 6.94 4.47
C THR A 96 17.13 7.92 5.35
N THR A 97 17.85 8.86 4.74
CA THR A 97 18.63 9.87 5.47
C THR A 97 17.76 10.78 6.32
N TRP A 98 16.55 11.11 5.87
CA TRP A 98 15.61 11.91 6.64
C TRP A 98 15.14 11.14 7.88
N CYS A 99 14.78 9.86 7.75
CA CYS A 99 14.39 9.01 8.88
C CYS A 99 15.49 8.87 9.95
N ASP A 100 16.78 8.91 9.57
CA ASP A 100 17.90 8.78 10.51
C ASP A 100 17.96 9.91 11.56
N THR A 101 17.38 11.07 11.25
CA THR A 101 17.46 12.28 12.10
C THR A 101 16.10 12.82 12.54
N GLU A 102 15.01 12.38 11.89
CA GLU A 102 13.67 12.88 12.14
C GLU A 102 13.06 12.33 13.43
N GLN A 103 12.39 13.20 14.19
CA GLN A 103 11.75 12.87 15.47
C GLN A 103 10.32 13.41 15.61
N ILE A 104 9.89 14.31 14.71
CA ILE A 104 8.66 15.09 14.83
C ILE A 104 7.72 14.77 13.65
N ASP A 105 8.24 14.74 12.43
CA ASP A 105 7.44 14.44 11.24
C ASP A 105 7.31 12.92 11.05
N ASN A 106 6.08 12.39 11.13
CA ASN A 106 5.80 10.96 10.92
C ASN A 106 5.76 10.57 9.42
N ASN A 107 5.62 11.55 8.51
CA ASN A 107 5.47 11.29 7.08
C ASN A 107 6.64 10.52 6.44
N PRO A 108 7.94 10.85 6.67
CA PRO A 108 9.03 10.10 6.03
C PRO A 108 9.00 8.62 6.39
N PHE A 109 8.72 8.30 7.66
CA PHE A 109 8.59 6.93 8.13
C PHE A 109 7.40 6.23 7.47
N ARG A 110 6.24 6.88 7.39
CA ARG A 110 5.07 6.33 6.71
C ARG A 110 5.31 6.10 5.21
N TRP A 111 5.94 7.05 4.54
CA TRP A 111 6.29 7.00 3.12
C TRP A 111 7.29 5.91 2.81
N LEU A 112 8.36 5.82 3.60
CA LEU A 112 9.36 4.76 3.47
C LEU A 112 8.74 3.39 3.75
N GLY A 113 7.93 3.30 4.80
CA GLY A 113 7.20 2.09 5.17
C GLY A 113 6.29 1.58 4.06
N LYS A 114 5.35 2.43 3.59
CA LYS A 114 4.36 2.05 2.57
C LYS A 114 5.00 1.65 1.25
N TYR A 115 5.90 2.46 0.69
CA TYR A 115 6.40 2.27 -0.68
C TYR A 115 7.57 1.29 -0.76
N TYR A 116 8.26 1.02 0.35
CA TYR A 116 9.39 0.09 0.38
C TYR A 116 9.18 -1.08 1.34
N ARG A 117 7.93 -1.35 1.72
CA ARG A 117 7.49 -2.52 2.51
C ARG A 117 8.24 -2.67 3.83
N SER A 118 8.42 -1.57 4.57
CA SER A 118 9.02 -1.59 5.90
C SER A 118 7.99 -1.37 7.00
N GLU A 119 7.62 -2.45 7.67
CA GLU A 119 6.69 -2.43 8.80
C GLU A 119 7.26 -1.67 10.00
N GLU A 120 8.57 -1.80 10.27
CA GLU A 120 9.27 -1.05 11.33
C GLU A 120 9.06 0.47 11.17
N HIS A 121 9.19 0.99 9.95
CA HIS A 121 8.98 2.42 9.69
C HIS A 121 7.50 2.81 9.83
N LEU A 122 6.56 1.93 9.49
CA LEU A 122 5.13 2.21 9.74
C LEU A 122 4.83 2.30 11.23
N PHE A 123 5.39 1.40 12.05
CA PHE A 123 5.25 1.50 13.50
C PHE A 123 5.94 2.74 14.06
N ARG A 124 7.12 3.10 13.56
CA ARG A 124 7.79 4.34 13.96
C ARG A 124 6.95 5.58 13.63
N ALA A 125 6.27 5.60 12.47
CA ALA A 125 5.33 6.67 12.13
C ALA A 125 4.18 6.76 13.16
N LEU A 126 3.64 5.62 13.59
CA LEU A 126 2.56 5.54 14.59
C LEU A 126 3.03 5.87 16.02
N GLU A 127 4.31 5.66 16.35
CA GLU A 127 4.88 6.13 17.61
C GLU A 127 4.93 7.66 17.68
N ILE A 128 5.32 8.30 16.57
CA ILE A 128 5.39 9.77 16.47
C ILE A 128 3.98 10.37 16.40
N ASN A 129 3.09 9.77 15.60
CA ASN A 129 1.71 10.18 15.46
C ASN A 129 0.75 8.97 15.54
N PRO A 130 0.21 8.67 16.74
CA PRO A 130 -0.74 7.57 16.94
C PRO A 130 -2.06 7.72 16.17
N THR A 131 -2.36 8.90 15.64
CA THR A 131 -3.60 9.18 14.88
C THR A 131 -3.41 9.08 13.37
N ASP A 132 -2.23 8.65 12.90
CA ASP A 132 -1.96 8.45 11.48
C ASP A 132 -2.66 7.20 10.93
N ASP A 133 -3.93 7.37 10.57
CA ASP A 133 -4.74 6.32 9.96
C ASP A 133 -4.19 5.84 8.61
N LEU A 134 -3.37 6.62 7.89
CA LEU A 134 -2.77 6.16 6.62
C LEU A 134 -1.68 5.11 6.87
N ALA A 135 -0.84 5.31 7.89
CA ALA A 135 0.14 4.29 8.30
C ALA A 135 -0.59 3.03 8.78
N ARG A 136 -1.62 3.22 9.63
CA ARG A 136 -2.36 2.12 10.22
C ARG A 136 -3.10 1.28 9.18
N GLN A 137 -3.80 1.91 8.24
CA GLN A 137 -4.47 1.22 7.14
C GLN A 137 -3.49 0.45 6.24
N THR A 138 -2.26 0.93 6.09
CA THR A 138 -1.23 0.22 5.32
C THR A 138 -0.86 -1.10 6.00
N ILE A 139 -0.64 -1.09 7.32
CA ILE A 139 -0.38 -2.31 8.12
C ILE A 139 -1.57 -3.26 8.05
N LEU A 140 -2.78 -2.74 8.31
CA LEU A 140 -4.02 -3.51 8.28
C LEU A 140 -4.18 -4.23 6.95
N GLY A 141 -4.01 -3.53 5.82
CA GLY A 141 -4.15 -4.13 4.50
C GLY A 141 -3.13 -5.23 4.20
N TRP A 142 -1.92 -5.17 4.75
CA TRP A 142 -0.94 -6.25 4.57
C TRP A 142 -1.30 -7.47 5.41
N TRP A 143 -1.67 -7.25 6.68
CA TRP A 143 -1.98 -8.33 7.59
C TRP A 143 -3.30 -9.03 7.24
N THR A 144 -4.35 -8.30 6.86
CA THR A 144 -5.60 -8.92 6.41
C THR A 144 -5.39 -9.68 5.10
N TYR A 145 -4.58 -9.15 4.18
CA TYR A 145 -4.23 -9.86 2.95
C TYR A 145 -3.55 -11.20 3.21
N ASN A 146 -2.73 -11.31 4.27
CA ASN A 146 -2.13 -12.59 4.66
C ASN A 146 -3.19 -13.62 5.07
N ILE A 147 -4.18 -13.22 5.88
CA ILE A 147 -5.27 -14.12 6.30
C ILE A 147 -6.13 -14.50 5.09
N TYR A 148 -6.50 -13.53 4.25
CA TYR A 148 -7.17 -13.77 2.98
C TYR A 148 -6.41 -14.81 2.14
N TYR A 149 -5.10 -14.66 2.00
CA TYR A 149 -4.24 -15.58 1.25
C TYR A 149 -4.21 -16.98 1.88
N SER A 150 -4.38 -17.13 3.19
CA SER A 150 -4.51 -18.45 3.80
C SER A 150 -5.80 -19.18 3.40
N VAL A 151 -6.90 -18.44 3.21
CA VAL A 151 -8.25 -19.00 3.02
C VAL A 151 -8.78 -18.93 1.59
N HIS A 152 -8.10 -18.25 0.65
CA HIS A 152 -8.62 -17.99 -0.70
C HIS A 152 -8.81 -19.23 -1.58
N HIS A 153 -8.19 -20.37 -1.22
CA HIS A 153 -8.39 -21.66 -1.86
C HIS A 153 -9.35 -22.57 -1.08
N LEU A 154 -10.14 -22.04 -0.15
CA LEU A 154 -11.20 -22.83 0.46
C LEU A 154 -12.39 -22.93 -0.52
N PRO A 155 -13.00 -24.13 -0.66
CA PRO A 155 -12.85 -25.30 0.22
C PRO A 155 -11.70 -26.27 -0.13
N GLU A 156 -10.98 -26.07 -1.23
CA GLU A 156 -9.96 -27.01 -1.73
C GLU A 156 -8.78 -27.21 -0.77
N GLY A 157 -8.39 -26.17 -0.04
CA GLY A 157 -7.28 -26.24 0.91
C GLY A 157 -7.01 -24.93 1.64
N TYR A 158 -6.45 -25.07 2.83
CA TYR A 158 -5.95 -23.96 3.64
C TYR A 158 -4.44 -23.85 3.43
N ILE A 159 -3.92 -22.63 3.24
CA ILE A 159 -2.49 -22.38 3.15
C ILE A 159 -2.00 -21.85 4.49
N GLY A 160 -1.04 -22.54 5.11
CA GLY A 160 -0.46 -22.14 6.40
C GLY A 160 -1.15 -22.76 7.62
N GLU A 161 -0.97 -22.13 8.78
CA GLU A 161 -1.44 -22.65 10.08
C GLU A 161 -2.63 -21.81 10.60
N PRO A 162 -3.85 -22.36 10.67
CA PRO A 162 -5.06 -21.61 11.02
C PRO A 162 -4.99 -20.88 12.37
N PHE A 163 -4.32 -21.47 13.36
CA PHE A 163 -4.18 -20.84 14.67
C PHE A 163 -3.25 -19.63 14.68
N ASP A 164 -2.31 -19.53 13.74
CA ASP A 164 -1.48 -18.34 13.60
C ASP A 164 -2.27 -17.19 12.97
N ASP A 165 -3.20 -17.48 12.07
CA ASP A 165 -4.12 -16.48 11.51
C ASP A 165 -5.12 -15.97 12.56
N ILE A 166 -5.57 -16.81 13.51
CA ILE A 166 -6.34 -16.34 14.67
C ILE A 166 -5.53 -15.35 15.52
N LYS A 167 -4.25 -15.65 15.81
CA LYS A 167 -3.38 -14.74 16.57
C LYS A 167 -3.13 -13.44 15.82
N LEU A 168 -2.93 -13.51 14.50
CA LEU A 168 -2.79 -12.33 13.65
C LEU A 168 -4.08 -11.51 13.66
N GLY A 169 -5.24 -12.15 13.58
CA GLY A 169 -6.55 -11.53 13.70
C GLY A 169 -6.72 -10.70 14.97
N GLU A 170 -6.26 -11.20 16.12
CA GLU A 170 -6.30 -10.42 17.36
C GLU A 170 -5.39 -9.18 17.32
N LYS A 171 -4.18 -9.28 16.72
CA LYS A 171 -3.33 -8.10 16.48
C LYS A 171 -3.99 -7.08 15.55
N ILE A 172 -4.66 -7.55 14.48
CA ILE A 172 -5.40 -6.68 13.56
C ILE A 172 -6.52 -5.96 14.32
N LYS A 173 -7.30 -6.65 15.14
CA LYS A 173 -8.37 -6.04 15.97
C LYS A 173 -7.84 -4.94 16.89
N GLU A 174 -6.68 -5.14 17.50
CA GLU A 174 -6.04 -4.11 18.33
C GLU A 174 -5.72 -2.86 17.52
N GLN A 175 -5.19 -3.02 16.31
CA GLN A 175 -4.93 -1.89 15.42
C GLN A 175 -6.23 -1.23 14.94
N ILE A 176 -7.27 -1.99 14.58
CA ILE A 176 -8.57 -1.44 14.18
C ILE A 176 -9.12 -0.50 15.25
N ARG A 177 -9.06 -0.87 16.53
CA ARG A 177 -9.54 -0.01 17.65
C ARG A 177 -8.85 1.36 17.72
N GLN A 178 -7.64 1.49 17.17
CA GLN A 178 -6.85 2.72 17.19
C GLN A 178 -7.08 3.61 15.96
N LEU A 179 -7.89 3.18 14.98
CA LEU A 179 -8.30 4.03 13.86
C LEU A 179 -9.14 5.20 14.39
N THR A 180 -9.01 6.39 13.81
CA THR A 180 -9.69 7.59 14.33
C THR A 180 -11.17 7.66 13.94
N THR A 181 -11.53 7.23 12.74
CA THR A 181 -12.91 7.32 12.22
C THR A 181 -13.71 6.04 12.41
N LEU A 182 -15.03 6.17 12.60
CA LEU A 182 -15.90 5.01 12.80
C LEU A 182 -16.03 4.19 11.52
N GLU A 183 -16.12 4.87 10.39
CA GLU A 183 -16.29 4.27 9.07
C GLU A 183 -15.10 3.36 8.74
N LEU A 184 -13.88 3.78 9.06
CA LEU A 184 -12.69 2.93 8.87
C LEU A 184 -12.71 1.73 9.81
N ARG A 185 -13.12 1.90 11.08
CA ARG A 185 -13.23 0.79 12.03
C ARG A 185 -14.24 -0.26 11.55
N GLU A 186 -15.40 0.18 11.09
CA GLU A 186 -16.45 -0.71 10.57
C GLU A 186 -15.99 -1.44 9.31
N TYR A 187 -15.37 -0.73 8.38
CA TYR A 187 -14.81 -1.31 7.16
C TYR A 187 -13.82 -2.44 7.49
N TRP A 188 -12.77 -2.13 8.26
CA TRP A 188 -11.73 -3.12 8.58
C TRP A 188 -12.22 -4.26 9.48
N THR A 189 -13.17 -4.00 10.38
CA THR A 189 -13.78 -5.06 11.19
C THR A 189 -14.53 -6.04 10.31
N LYS A 190 -15.30 -5.53 9.33
CA LYS A 190 -16.02 -6.38 8.39
C LYS A 190 -15.07 -7.21 7.53
N GLU A 191 -14.06 -6.56 6.92
CA GLU A 191 -13.05 -7.27 6.10
C GLU A 191 -12.39 -8.40 6.88
N LEU A 192 -11.99 -8.16 8.13
CA LEU A 192 -11.34 -9.15 8.97
C LEU A 192 -12.27 -10.30 9.39
N GLU A 193 -13.50 -10.00 9.84
CA GLU A 193 -14.39 -11.04 10.35
C GLU A 193 -14.91 -11.96 9.24
N GLU A 194 -15.04 -11.47 8.00
CA GLU A 194 -15.34 -12.32 6.83
C GLU A 194 -14.27 -13.41 6.67
N ASP A 195 -12.99 -13.05 6.75
CA ASP A 195 -11.89 -13.99 6.58
C ASP A 195 -11.74 -14.89 7.82
N LEU A 196 -11.83 -14.33 9.04
CA LEU A 196 -11.72 -15.10 10.29
C LEU A 196 -12.87 -16.09 10.49
N GLU A 197 -14.06 -15.83 9.95
CA GLU A 197 -15.15 -16.81 9.94
C GLU A 197 -14.74 -18.08 9.19
N LEU A 198 -14.09 -17.94 8.02
CA LEU A 198 -13.58 -19.08 7.26
C LEU A 198 -12.49 -19.83 8.01
N VAL A 199 -11.58 -19.11 8.67
CA VAL A 199 -10.53 -19.72 9.51
C VAL A 199 -11.15 -20.55 10.64
N ARG A 200 -12.12 -19.99 11.37
CA ARG A 200 -12.81 -20.69 12.48
C ARG A 200 -13.57 -21.92 11.97
N ASN A 201 -14.29 -21.78 10.86
CA ASN A 201 -15.02 -22.88 10.25
C ASN A 201 -14.08 -24.02 9.82
N TYR A 202 -12.91 -23.69 9.28
CA TYR A 202 -11.89 -24.69 8.92
C TYR A 202 -11.35 -25.43 10.15
N ILE A 203 -11.07 -24.72 11.25
CA ILE A 203 -10.62 -25.31 12.52
C ILE A 203 -11.70 -26.25 13.10
N ASP A 204 -12.96 -25.80 13.13
CA ASP A 204 -14.09 -26.58 13.63
C ASP A 204 -14.28 -27.87 12.80
N TRP A 205 -14.18 -27.75 11.47
CA TRP A 205 -14.23 -28.90 10.57
C TRP A 205 -13.11 -29.91 10.86
N LYS A 206 -11.85 -29.46 10.95
CA LYS A 206 -10.71 -30.33 11.27
C LYS A 206 -10.90 -31.04 12.61
N THR A 207 -11.43 -30.34 13.60
CA THR A 207 -11.69 -30.88 14.94
C THR A 207 -12.83 -31.91 14.93
N SER A 208 -13.84 -31.73 14.07
CA SER A 208 -14.98 -32.65 13.96
C SER A 208 -14.61 -34.03 13.38
N GLY A 209 -13.49 -34.13 12.65
CA GLY A 209 -13.12 -35.35 11.92
C GLY A 209 -14.01 -35.65 10.71
N HIS A 210 -14.88 -34.74 10.29
CA HIS A 210 -15.72 -34.92 9.11
C HIS A 210 -14.84 -35.00 7.85
N PRO A 211 -15.05 -35.96 6.93
CA PRO A 211 -14.12 -36.21 5.82
C PRO A 211 -14.15 -35.14 4.71
N ASP A 212 -15.22 -34.35 4.65
CA ASP A 212 -15.51 -33.41 3.56
C ASP A 212 -15.90 -32.04 4.12
N PHE A 213 -15.17 -30.99 3.77
CA PHE A 213 -15.39 -29.66 4.35
C PHE A 213 -16.70 -29.03 3.86
N GLU A 214 -17.02 -29.14 2.58
CA GLU A 214 -18.23 -28.55 1.99
C GLU A 214 -19.49 -29.19 2.57
N LYS A 215 -19.51 -30.53 2.66
CA LYS A 215 -20.63 -31.26 3.24
C LYS A 215 -20.78 -30.95 4.73
N TRP A 216 -19.66 -30.85 5.48
CA TRP A 216 -19.69 -30.38 6.87
C TRP A 216 -20.31 -28.98 6.97
N GLY A 217 -19.94 -28.06 6.07
CA GLY A 217 -20.50 -26.71 6.01
C GLY A 217 -22.01 -26.71 5.77
N GLN A 218 -22.50 -27.51 4.83
CA GLN A 218 -23.93 -27.65 4.54
C GLN A 218 -24.71 -28.18 5.75
N GLU A 219 -24.22 -29.22 6.40
CA GLU A 219 -24.85 -29.85 7.58
C GLU A 219 -24.89 -28.90 8.79
N ASN A 220 -23.86 -28.07 8.94
CA ASN A 220 -23.71 -27.15 10.07
C ASN A 220 -24.14 -25.71 9.77
N LYS A 221 -24.62 -25.43 8.55
CA LYS A 221 -24.97 -24.08 8.05
C LYS A 221 -23.81 -23.08 8.21
N ARG A 222 -22.60 -23.51 7.86
CA ARG A 222 -21.35 -22.73 7.93
C ARG A 222 -20.79 -22.49 6.53
N GLN A 223 -20.11 -21.37 6.36
CA GLN A 223 -19.43 -21.01 5.12
C GLN A 223 -18.09 -21.73 5.00
N THR A 224 -17.79 -22.30 3.83
CA THR A 224 -16.59 -23.11 3.57
C THR A 224 -15.68 -22.51 2.49
N GLY A 225 -15.92 -21.27 2.10
CA GLY A 225 -15.18 -20.52 1.09
C GLY A 225 -15.95 -19.23 0.73
N TYR A 226 -15.37 -18.33 -0.06
CA TYR A 226 -15.96 -17.00 -0.33
C TYR A 226 -17.25 -16.98 -1.18
N GLY A 227 -17.81 -18.14 -1.55
CA GLY A 227 -18.92 -18.22 -2.50
C GLY A 227 -18.58 -17.55 -3.85
N LEU A 228 -19.61 -17.21 -4.65
CA LEU A 228 -19.45 -16.48 -5.92
C LEU A 228 -19.08 -14.99 -5.75
N THR A 229 -18.96 -14.50 -4.52
CA THR A 229 -18.90 -13.06 -4.20
C THR A 229 -17.51 -12.45 -4.12
N ARG A 230 -16.45 -13.27 -3.99
CA ARG A 230 -15.06 -12.79 -3.80
C ARG A 230 -14.01 -13.56 -4.63
N THR A 231 -14.38 -14.06 -5.80
CA THR A 231 -13.40 -14.56 -6.78
C THR A 231 -12.68 -13.40 -7.46
N TYR A 232 -11.48 -13.07 -6.97
CA TYR A 232 -10.51 -12.27 -7.74
C TYR A 232 -9.94 -13.14 -8.85
N TYR A 233 -10.64 -13.22 -9.98
CA TYR A 233 -10.00 -13.71 -11.19
C TYR A 233 -8.95 -12.67 -11.60
N TYR A 234 -7.67 -13.04 -11.58
CA TYR A 234 -6.68 -12.34 -12.39
C TYR A 234 -7.10 -12.54 -13.85
N GLU A 235 -7.77 -11.54 -14.43
CA GLU A 235 -7.93 -11.48 -15.87
C GLU A 235 -6.53 -11.51 -16.49
N LYS A 236 -6.30 -12.48 -17.39
CA LYS A 236 -5.02 -12.70 -18.09
C LYS A 236 -4.67 -11.54 -19.00
#